data_AF-A0A3P1NDH0-F1
#
_entry.id   AF-A0A3P1NDH0-F1
#
_cell.length_a   1.000
_cell.length_b   1.000
_cell.length_c   1.000
_cell.angle_alpha   90.00
_cell.angle_beta   90.00
_cell.angle_gamma   90.00
#
_symmetry.space_group_name_H-M   'P 1'
#
loop_
_entity.id
_entity.type
_entity.pdbx_description
1 polymer ?
#
loop_
_entity_poly.entity_id
_entity_poly.type
_entity_poly.pdbx_seq_one_letter_code
_entity_poly.pdbx_strand_id
1 'polypeptide(L)'
;MADNNVQQEQPEQAELPEETTTATVAKISECDLTATIEQRGPQTADELATFFGITSRKVASTLAMAISKGRLIRVNQNGKFRYCMPGDNLPAEPKAASVAETDGKAFPQPAGVALPVQEAATQEDIKTETVADIVQSLPSFTETQADDLVLPSLHMANRELRRAKNHVQKWERVCAALRELNKHRDIVRQIVDSSSRIVSEK
;
A
#
# COMPACT_ATOMS: atom_id res chain seq x y z
N MET A 1 -43.00 7.03 66.91
CA MET A 1 -42.38 6.61 65.65
C MET A 1 -41.27 7.60 65.37
N ALA A 2 -40.05 7.17 65.65
CA ALA A 2 -38.83 7.89 65.32
C ALA A 2 -38.52 7.67 63.84
N ASP A 3 -38.01 8.69 63.15
CA ASP A 3 -36.89 8.54 62.24
C ASP A 3 -36.29 9.92 61.94
N ASN A 4 -35.07 10.09 62.48
CA ASN A 4 -34.18 11.22 62.30
C ASN A 4 -33.55 11.15 60.90
N ASN A 5 -33.70 12.20 60.09
CA ASN A 5 -32.91 12.36 58.87
C ASN A 5 -31.57 13.01 59.22
N VAL A 6 -30.59 12.15 59.50
CA VAL A 6 -29.18 12.47 59.71
C VAL A 6 -28.41 12.02 58.46
N GLN A 7 -27.82 12.98 57.76
CA GLN A 7 -26.64 12.81 56.90
C GLN A 7 -25.97 14.20 56.85
N GLN A 8 -25.30 14.60 57.92
CA GLN A 8 -23.86 14.42 58.14
C GLN A 8 -23.02 14.83 56.93
N GLU A 9 -22.61 16.09 56.96
CA GLU A 9 -21.32 16.55 56.44
C GLU A 9 -20.24 15.63 57.01
N GLN A 10 -19.45 15.00 56.14
CA GLN A 10 -18.25 14.28 56.53
C GLN A 10 -17.03 15.18 56.24
N PRO A 11 -16.15 15.39 57.23
CA PRO A 11 -14.99 16.27 57.12
C PRO A 11 -13.80 15.57 56.45
N GLU A 12 -12.85 16.41 56.03
CA GLU A 12 -11.49 16.11 55.63
C GLU A 12 -10.86 14.91 56.39
N GLN A 13 -10.32 13.96 55.64
CA GLN A 13 -9.19 13.16 56.09
C GLN A 13 -8.02 13.36 55.14
N ALA A 14 -6.96 13.93 55.72
CA ALA A 14 -5.64 14.04 55.17
C ALA A 14 -4.87 12.71 55.25
N GLU A 15 -3.74 12.68 54.53
CA GLU A 15 -2.61 11.73 54.60
C GLU A 15 -2.87 10.36 53.93
N LEU A 16 -2.06 9.84 53.00
CA LEU A 16 -0.62 9.95 52.75
C LEU A 16 -0.32 9.64 51.26
N PRO A 17 0.72 10.25 50.68
CA PRO A 17 1.30 9.84 49.40
C PRO A 17 2.39 8.79 49.63
N GLU A 18 2.24 7.58 49.08
CA GLU A 18 3.30 6.56 48.86
C GLU A 18 2.59 5.35 48.22
N GLU A 19 2.99 4.78 47.09
CA GLU A 19 4.34 4.38 46.73
C GLU A 19 4.65 4.76 45.28
N THR A 20 5.62 5.65 45.14
CA THR A 20 6.35 5.78 43.89
C THR A 20 7.26 4.57 43.80
N THR A 21 6.85 3.52 43.08
CA THR A 21 7.82 2.52 42.62
C THR A 21 8.68 3.18 41.54
N THR A 22 9.79 3.77 41.99
CA THR A 22 10.95 4.18 41.20
C THR A 22 11.62 2.94 40.58
N ALA A 23 10.93 2.27 39.67
CA ALA A 23 11.57 1.40 38.71
C ALA A 23 12.19 2.30 37.64
N THR A 24 13.50 2.47 37.74
CA THR A 24 14.40 3.09 36.76
C THR A 24 13.85 3.00 35.34
N VAL A 25 13.21 4.09 34.88
CA VAL A 25 12.79 4.24 33.49
C VAL A 25 14.07 4.36 32.68
N ALA A 26 14.62 3.22 32.28
CA ALA A 26 15.58 3.14 31.20
C ALA A 26 14.92 3.87 30.03
N LYS A 27 15.44 5.06 29.70
CA LYS A 27 15.02 5.84 28.55
C LYS A 27 15.40 5.01 27.33
N ILE A 28 14.51 4.11 26.92
CA ILE A 28 14.71 3.26 25.75
C ILE A 28 14.94 4.19 24.57
N SER A 29 16.13 4.09 24.01
CA SER A 29 16.56 4.92 22.90
C SER A 29 15.99 4.35 21.60
N GLU A 30 15.74 5.23 20.63
CA GLU A 30 15.43 4.85 19.25
C GLU A 30 16.51 3.92 18.68
N CYS A 31 17.77 4.12 19.08
CA CYS A 31 18.91 3.30 18.68
C CYS A 31 18.80 1.84 19.17
N ASP A 32 18.26 1.62 20.36
CA ASP A 32 18.17 0.26 20.92
C ASP A 32 17.11 -0.56 20.18
N LEU A 33 15.97 0.07 19.84
CA LEU A 33 14.91 -0.56 19.05
C LEU A 33 15.35 -0.82 17.61
N THR A 34 16.08 0.10 16.98
CA THR A 34 16.60 -0.09 15.62
C THR A 34 17.68 -1.17 15.57
N ALA A 35 18.60 -1.21 16.53
CA ALA A 35 19.64 -2.24 16.62
C ALA A 35 19.05 -3.66 16.79
N THR A 36 17.96 -3.80 17.54
CA THR A 36 17.29 -5.12 17.68
C THR A 36 16.61 -5.57 16.39
N ILE A 37 16.02 -4.65 15.62
CA ILE A 37 15.45 -4.94 14.29
C ILE A 37 16.55 -5.30 13.29
N GLU A 38 17.71 -4.64 13.35
CA GLU A 38 18.85 -4.95 12.50
C GLU A 38 19.41 -6.36 12.79
N GLN A 39 19.50 -6.74 14.07
CA GLN A 39 20.03 -8.06 14.47
C GLN A 39 19.04 -9.22 14.31
N ARG A 40 17.76 -9.01 14.62
CA ARG A 40 16.73 -10.08 14.63
C ARG A 40 15.86 -10.08 13.38
N GLY A 41 16.02 -9.09 12.50
CA GLY A 41 15.19 -8.89 11.32
C GLY A 41 13.81 -8.29 11.63
N PRO A 42 12.85 -8.43 10.71
CA PRO A 42 11.53 -7.81 10.82
C PRO A 42 10.83 -8.15 12.13
N GLN A 43 10.52 -7.15 12.98
CA GLN A 43 9.82 -7.36 14.26
C GLN A 43 8.48 -6.63 14.34
N THR A 44 7.53 -7.20 15.09
CA THR A 44 6.27 -6.50 15.43
C THR A 44 6.46 -5.55 16.62
N ALA A 45 5.53 -4.60 16.76
CA ALA A 45 5.50 -3.71 17.91
C ALA A 45 5.34 -4.48 19.23
N ASP A 46 4.59 -5.58 19.23
CA ASP A 46 4.32 -6.39 20.42
C ASP A 46 5.55 -7.23 20.83
N GLU A 47 6.31 -7.73 19.85
CA GLU A 47 7.58 -8.42 20.10
C GLU A 47 8.59 -7.46 20.73
N LEU A 48 8.78 -6.26 20.16
CA LEU A 48 9.64 -5.22 20.72
C LEU A 48 9.17 -4.77 22.11
N ALA A 49 7.87 -4.59 22.28
CA ALA A 49 7.26 -4.27 23.57
C ALA A 49 7.64 -5.29 24.65
N THR A 50 7.56 -6.58 24.30
CA THR A 50 7.94 -7.68 25.19
C THR A 50 9.44 -7.68 25.51
N PHE A 51 10.31 -7.45 24.51
CA PHE A 51 11.77 -7.42 24.71
C PHE A 51 12.22 -6.28 25.61
N PHE A 52 11.62 -5.11 25.46
CA PHE A 52 12.02 -3.89 26.18
C PHE A 52 11.15 -3.61 27.41
N GLY A 53 10.19 -4.47 27.73
CA GLY A 53 9.27 -4.29 28.86
C GLY A 53 8.41 -3.02 28.75
N ILE A 54 8.10 -2.59 27.53
CA ILE A 54 7.30 -1.38 27.27
C ILE A 54 5.98 -1.72 26.58
N THR A 55 5.15 -0.71 26.37
CA THR A 55 3.92 -0.86 25.60
C THR A 55 4.19 -0.73 24.09
N SER A 56 3.41 -1.44 23.28
CA SER A 56 3.48 -1.35 21.81
C SER A 56 3.23 0.08 21.30
N ARG A 57 2.43 0.86 22.04
CA ARG A 57 2.23 2.29 21.77
C ARG A 57 3.54 3.07 21.94
N LYS A 58 4.30 2.79 22.99
CA LYS A 58 5.60 3.45 23.23
C LYS A 58 6.61 3.09 22.14
N VAL A 59 6.67 1.82 21.71
CA VAL A 59 7.49 1.38 20.57
C VAL A 59 7.15 2.19 19.31
N ALA A 60 5.85 2.27 18.96
CA ALA A 60 5.41 3.00 17.78
C ALA A 60 5.76 4.49 17.85
N SER A 61 5.56 5.14 19.01
CA SER A 61 5.93 6.54 19.20
C SER A 61 7.43 6.78 19.08
N THR A 62 8.27 5.88 19.60
CA THR A 62 9.73 6.00 19.51
C THR A 62 10.24 5.78 18.09
N LEU A 63 9.67 4.82 17.34
CA LEU A 63 10.07 4.51 15.97
C LEU A 63 9.46 5.45 14.92
N ALA A 64 8.48 6.28 15.28
CA ALA A 64 7.82 7.18 14.33
C ALA A 64 8.82 8.08 13.59
N MET A 65 9.82 8.62 14.30
CA MET A 65 10.84 9.47 13.68
C MET A 65 11.80 8.68 12.78
N ALA A 66 12.15 7.45 13.15
CA ALA A 66 12.94 6.54 12.32
C ALA A 66 12.26 6.28 10.99
N ILE A 67 10.94 6.07 11.03
CA ILE A 67 10.11 5.84 9.84
C ILE A 67 10.02 7.11 8.99
N SER A 68 9.72 8.26 9.60
CA SER A 68 9.63 9.54 8.87
C SER A 68 10.95 9.93 8.20
N LYS A 69 12.09 9.56 8.78
CA LYS A 69 13.43 9.78 8.21
C LYS A 69 13.86 8.68 7.23
N GLY A 70 13.04 7.68 6.97
CA GLY A 70 13.34 6.57 6.07
C GLY A 70 14.43 5.62 6.58
N ARG A 71 14.71 5.60 7.89
CA ARG A 71 15.65 4.66 8.54
C ARG A 71 15.02 3.32 8.90
N LEU A 72 13.69 3.24 8.92
CA LEU A 72 12.90 2.03 9.10
C LEU A 72 11.69 2.07 8.17
N ILE A 73 11.25 0.90 7.74
CA ILE A 73 10.05 0.72 6.93
C ILE A 73 9.07 -0.15 7.70
N ARG A 74 7.80 0.25 7.73
CA ARG A 74 6.73 -0.55 8.31
C ARG A 74 6.00 -1.29 7.19
N VAL A 75 6.16 -2.61 7.14
CA VAL A 75 5.58 -3.49 6.11
C VAL A 75 4.46 -4.32 6.70
N ASN A 76 3.37 -4.49 5.96
CA ASN A 76 2.33 -5.47 6.31
C ASN A 76 2.73 -6.85 5.75
N GLN A 77 3.10 -7.77 6.63
CA GLN A 77 3.39 -9.16 6.29
C GLN A 77 2.31 -10.04 6.95
N ASN A 78 1.56 -10.78 6.13
CA ASN A 78 0.55 -11.74 6.60
C ASN A 78 -0.52 -11.12 7.53
N GLY A 79 -0.88 -9.85 7.32
CA GLY A 79 -1.89 -9.15 8.13
C GLY A 79 -1.33 -8.52 9.41
N LYS A 80 -0.02 -8.59 9.65
CA LYS A 80 0.66 -7.97 10.80
C LYS A 80 1.70 -6.97 10.33
N PHE A 81 1.77 -5.83 11.00
CA PHE A 81 2.78 -4.82 10.70
C PHE A 81 4.11 -5.16 11.37
N ARG A 82 5.17 -5.25 10.57
CA ARG A 82 6.54 -5.44 11.03
C ARG A 82 7.41 -4.25 10.65
N TYR A 83 8.33 -3.87 11.53
CA TYR A 83 9.35 -2.87 11.26
C TYR A 83 10.58 -3.56 10.67
N CYS A 84 11.10 -3.02 9.57
CA CYS A 84 12.21 -3.58 8.80
C CYS A 84 13.25 -2.50 8.51
N MET A 85 14.50 -2.91 8.31
CA MET A 85 15.53 -2.01 7.78
C MET A 85 15.25 -1.68 6.30
N PRO A 86 15.48 -0.42 5.85
CA PRO A 86 15.44 -0.04 4.45
C PRO A 86 16.65 -0.65 3.74
N GLY A 87 16.45 -1.75 3.03
CA GLY A 87 17.50 -2.47 2.32
C GLY A 87 17.48 -3.98 2.61
N ASP A 88 17.50 -4.76 1.54
CA ASP A 88 17.72 -6.22 1.44
C ASP A 88 16.61 -7.21 1.85
N ASN A 89 15.46 -6.82 2.42
CA ASN A 89 14.33 -7.78 2.61
C ASN A 89 12.93 -7.17 2.43
N LEU A 90 12.70 -6.42 1.36
CA LEU A 90 11.36 -6.02 0.94
C LEU A 90 10.94 -6.78 -0.33
N PRO A 91 9.78 -7.46 -0.37
CA PRO A 91 9.16 -7.80 -1.63
C PRO A 91 8.80 -6.49 -2.35
N ALA A 92 9.11 -6.43 -3.64
CA ALA A 92 8.99 -5.26 -4.51
C ALA A 92 7.79 -4.37 -4.15
N GLU A 93 8.09 -3.13 -3.79
CA GLU A 93 7.12 -2.06 -3.57
C GLU A 93 6.24 -1.89 -4.82
N PRO A 94 4.90 -1.76 -4.70
CA PRO A 94 4.12 -1.12 -5.74
C PRO A 94 4.54 0.35 -5.83
N LYS A 95 5.12 0.67 -6.97
CA LYS A 95 5.58 1.98 -7.46
C LYS A 95 4.56 3.09 -7.17
N ALA A 96 4.83 3.93 -6.17
CA ALA A 96 4.28 5.27 -6.07
C ALA A 96 5.41 6.25 -6.37
N ALA A 97 5.39 6.77 -7.59
CA ALA A 97 6.33 7.79 -8.04
C ALA A 97 6.18 9.05 -7.18
N SER A 98 7.20 9.37 -6.40
CA SER A 98 7.40 10.72 -5.89
C SER A 98 8.03 11.57 -7.00
N VAL A 99 7.33 12.66 -7.30
CA VAL A 99 7.83 13.80 -8.05
C VAL A 99 9.01 14.41 -7.29
N ALA A 100 10.13 14.59 -7.97
CA ALA A 100 11.16 15.54 -7.57
C ALA A 100 11.63 16.29 -8.81
N GLU A 101 11.37 17.59 -8.78
CA GLU A 101 11.93 18.62 -9.65
C GLU A 101 13.46 18.45 -9.71
N THR A 102 14.03 18.49 -10.92
CA THR A 102 15.46 18.75 -11.09
C THR A 102 15.65 19.84 -12.13
N ASP A 103 16.37 20.85 -11.66
CA ASP A 103 16.88 22.03 -12.34
C ASP A 103 17.64 21.73 -13.64
N GLY A 104 17.61 22.74 -14.52
CA GLY A 104 18.17 22.70 -15.85
C GLY A 104 19.68 22.42 -15.92
N LYS A 105 20.04 21.52 -16.83
CA LYS A 105 21.33 21.57 -17.54
C LYS A 105 21.19 20.90 -18.91
N ALA A 106 21.65 21.63 -19.92
CA ALA A 106 21.59 21.31 -21.34
C ALA A 106 21.96 19.86 -21.68
N PHE A 107 21.08 19.22 -22.46
CA PHE A 107 21.41 18.00 -23.22
C PHE A 107 22.32 18.38 -24.40
N PRO A 108 23.40 17.63 -24.67
CA PRO A 108 24.15 17.79 -25.90
C PRO A 108 23.39 17.16 -27.06
N GLN A 109 23.29 17.93 -28.14
CA GLN A 109 22.73 17.57 -29.44
C GLN A 109 23.57 16.45 -30.10
N PRO A 110 22.98 15.36 -30.62
CA PRO A 110 23.72 14.42 -31.44
C PRO A 110 23.78 14.95 -32.88
N ALA A 111 25.00 15.24 -33.32
CA ALA A 111 25.32 15.58 -34.69
C ALA A 111 25.34 14.32 -35.58
N GLY A 112 24.67 14.44 -36.74
CA GLY A 112 25.11 13.86 -38.02
C GLY A 112 25.18 12.34 -38.13
N VAL A 113 24.06 11.70 -38.52
CA VAL A 113 24.13 10.44 -39.27
C VAL A 113 23.43 10.63 -40.60
N ALA A 114 24.19 10.36 -41.65
CA ALA A 114 23.90 10.63 -43.04
C ALA A 114 22.74 9.78 -43.61
N LEU A 115 22.04 10.41 -44.56
CA LEU A 115 21.09 9.82 -45.51
C LEU A 115 21.62 8.55 -46.20
N PRO A 116 20.74 7.61 -46.57
CA PRO A 116 20.78 6.94 -47.86
C PRO A 116 19.75 7.55 -48.83
N VAL A 117 20.19 7.64 -50.07
CA VAL A 117 19.53 8.21 -51.25
C VAL A 117 18.35 7.35 -51.72
N GLN A 118 17.39 8.03 -52.34
CA GLN A 118 16.08 7.59 -52.84
C GLN A 118 16.13 6.50 -53.93
N GLU A 119 15.06 5.70 -54.02
CA GLU A 119 14.58 5.13 -55.29
C GLU A 119 13.04 5.12 -55.32
N ALA A 120 12.49 5.45 -56.48
CA ALA A 120 11.14 5.97 -56.70
C ALA A 120 10.06 4.90 -56.98
N ALA A 121 8.80 5.17 -56.62
CA ALA A 121 7.63 5.07 -57.52
C ALA A 121 6.29 5.39 -56.81
N THR A 122 5.40 6.02 -57.59
CA THR A 122 3.92 6.10 -57.46
C THR A 122 3.29 6.93 -56.34
N GLN A 123 3.25 8.24 -56.63
CA GLN A 123 2.04 9.09 -56.65
C GLN A 123 0.70 8.36 -56.48
N GLU A 124 -0.03 8.63 -55.39
CA GLU A 124 -1.41 9.14 -55.39
C GLU A 124 -1.86 9.56 -53.96
N ASP A 125 -2.56 10.69 -53.88
CA ASP A 125 -3.24 11.29 -52.72
C ASP A 125 -2.42 11.70 -51.48
N ILE A 126 -1.49 12.65 -51.66
CA ILE A 126 -1.06 13.54 -50.57
C ILE A 126 -1.86 14.84 -50.71
N LYS A 127 -3.06 14.86 -50.11
CA LYS A 127 -3.73 16.12 -49.77
C LYS A 127 -2.83 16.83 -48.77
N THR A 128 -2.52 18.08 -49.07
CA THR A 128 -1.71 18.99 -48.25
C THR A 128 -2.40 19.24 -46.91
N GLU A 129 -2.20 18.34 -45.94
CA GLU A 129 -2.48 18.60 -44.54
C GLU A 129 -1.50 19.70 -44.09
N THR A 130 -1.97 20.93 -44.21
CA THR A 130 -1.20 22.13 -43.88
C THR A 130 -0.86 22.05 -42.40
N VAL A 131 0.27 22.64 -41.96
CA VAL A 131 0.66 22.65 -40.54
C VAL A 131 -0.49 23.08 -39.61
N ALA A 132 -1.42 23.89 -40.10
CA ALA A 132 -2.67 24.24 -39.42
C ALA A 132 -3.61 23.04 -39.14
N ASP A 133 -3.80 22.12 -40.09
CA ASP A 133 -4.60 20.90 -39.90
C ASP A 133 -3.97 19.97 -38.85
N ILE A 134 -2.63 19.87 -38.82
CA ILE A 134 -1.92 19.09 -37.81
C ILE A 134 -2.09 19.73 -36.42
N VAL A 135 -2.05 21.05 -36.33
CA VAL A 135 -2.27 21.78 -35.07
C VAL A 135 -3.74 21.71 -34.62
N GLN A 136 -4.69 21.61 -35.55
CA GLN A 136 -6.11 21.43 -35.25
C GLN A 136 -6.49 19.98 -34.89
N SER A 137 -5.76 18.99 -35.43
CA SER A 137 -5.95 17.57 -35.15
C SER A 137 -5.20 17.10 -33.89
N LEU A 138 -4.23 17.88 -33.40
CA LEU A 138 -3.75 17.74 -32.03
C LEU A 138 -4.91 18.09 -31.08
N PRO A 139 -5.39 17.14 -30.25
CA PRO A 139 -6.41 17.46 -29.26
C PRO A 139 -5.86 18.58 -28.38
N SER A 140 -6.63 19.65 -28.23
CA SER A 140 -6.27 20.77 -27.37
C SER A 140 -5.82 20.21 -26.02
N PHE A 141 -4.58 20.50 -25.59
CA PHE A 141 -4.08 20.12 -24.26
C PHE A 141 -4.88 20.74 -23.09
N THR A 142 -5.92 21.50 -23.41
CA THR A 142 -6.93 22.04 -22.49
C THR A 142 -8.23 21.23 -22.48
N GLU A 143 -8.30 20.07 -23.16
CA GLU A 143 -9.32 19.06 -22.88
C GLU A 143 -9.04 18.52 -21.49
N THR A 144 -9.50 19.31 -20.54
CA THR A 144 -9.67 18.93 -19.16
C THR A 144 -10.63 17.76 -19.24
N GLN A 145 -10.10 16.53 -19.20
CA GLN A 145 -10.88 15.34 -18.95
C GLN A 145 -11.56 15.59 -17.61
N ALA A 146 -12.77 16.16 -17.69
CA ALA A 146 -13.41 16.84 -16.57
C ALA A 146 -13.66 15.87 -15.41
N ASP A 147 -13.71 14.58 -15.72
CA ASP A 147 -13.93 13.49 -14.78
C ASP A 147 -12.68 13.12 -13.97
N ASP A 148 -11.47 13.49 -14.41
CA ASP A 148 -10.20 13.14 -13.72
C ASP A 148 -9.78 14.18 -12.67
N LEU A 149 -10.37 15.39 -12.71
CA LEU A 149 -10.07 16.47 -11.76
C LEU A 149 -11.15 16.69 -10.70
N VAL A 150 -12.32 16.05 -10.85
CA VAL A 150 -13.40 16.16 -9.86
C VAL A 150 -13.29 15.00 -8.89
N LEU A 151 -12.85 15.31 -7.67
CA LEU A 151 -12.91 14.37 -6.56
C LEU A 151 -14.34 13.79 -6.46
N PRO A 152 -14.52 12.47 -6.63
CA PRO A 152 -15.83 11.86 -6.50
C PRO A 152 -16.44 12.21 -5.15
N SER A 153 -17.75 12.49 -5.12
CA SER A 153 -18.42 12.73 -3.84
C SER A 153 -18.21 11.54 -2.89
N LEU A 154 -18.14 11.82 -1.59
CA LEU A 154 -18.00 10.76 -0.57
C LEU A 154 -19.08 9.68 -0.72
N HIS A 155 -20.30 10.06 -1.12
CA HIS A 155 -21.38 9.12 -1.40
C HIS A 155 -21.07 8.21 -2.59
N MET A 156 -20.54 8.76 -3.68
CA MET A 156 -20.15 7.98 -4.87
C MET A 156 -18.99 7.03 -4.54
N ALA A 157 -17.95 7.51 -3.86
CA ALA A 157 -16.83 6.68 -3.43
C ALA A 157 -17.30 5.52 -2.52
N ASN A 158 -18.23 5.78 -1.60
CA ASN A 158 -18.81 4.73 -0.77
C ASN A 158 -19.68 3.72 -1.54
N ARG A 159 -20.38 4.17 -2.58
CA ARG A 159 -21.13 3.27 -3.48
C ARG A 159 -20.19 2.35 -4.22
N GLU A 160 -19.11 2.89 -4.79
CA GLU A 160 -18.10 2.07 -5.46
C GLU A 160 -17.40 1.12 -4.50
N LEU A 161 -17.11 1.57 -3.27
CA LEU A 161 -16.57 0.70 -2.23
C LEU A 161 -17.50 -0.48 -1.94
N ARG A 162 -18.82 -0.26 -1.87
CA ARG A 162 -19.79 -1.36 -1.68
C ARG A 162 -19.81 -2.31 -2.89
N ARG A 163 -19.74 -1.80 -4.11
CA ARG A 163 -19.66 -2.63 -5.32
C ARG A 163 -18.38 -3.45 -5.34
N ALA A 164 -17.23 -2.84 -5.09
CA ALA A 164 -15.95 -3.51 -5.00
C ALA A 164 -15.96 -4.62 -3.93
N LYS A 165 -16.48 -4.34 -2.74
CA LYS A 165 -16.66 -5.35 -1.68
C LYS A 165 -17.53 -6.52 -2.14
N ASN A 166 -18.64 -6.26 -2.85
CA ASN A 166 -19.48 -7.30 -3.41
C ASN A 166 -18.75 -8.15 -4.46
N HIS A 167 -17.91 -7.54 -5.31
CA HIS A 167 -17.08 -8.27 -6.27
C HIS A 167 -16.04 -9.15 -5.56
N VAL A 168 -15.37 -8.63 -4.54
CA VAL A 168 -14.43 -9.41 -3.72
C VAL A 168 -15.12 -10.63 -3.12
N GLN A 169 -16.31 -10.47 -2.53
CA GLN A 169 -17.06 -11.59 -1.97
C GLN A 169 -17.46 -12.63 -3.03
N LYS A 170 -17.80 -12.20 -4.25
CA LYS A 170 -18.06 -13.13 -5.37
C LYS A 170 -16.78 -13.90 -5.75
N TRP A 171 -15.65 -13.22 -5.84
CA TRP A 171 -14.36 -13.84 -6.11
C TRP A 171 -13.92 -14.82 -5.01
N GLU A 172 -14.19 -14.51 -3.74
CA GLU A 172 -13.94 -15.44 -2.63
C GLU A 172 -14.73 -16.74 -2.78
N ARG A 173 -15.99 -16.67 -3.22
CA ARG A 173 -16.80 -17.86 -3.52
C ARG A 173 -16.21 -18.67 -4.68
N VAL A 174 -15.75 -18.01 -5.73
CA VAL A 174 -15.06 -18.67 -6.86
C VAL A 174 -13.78 -19.35 -6.37
N CYS A 175 -12.97 -18.67 -5.55
CA CYS A 175 -11.77 -19.23 -4.95
C CYS A 175 -12.08 -20.45 -4.06
N ALA A 176 -13.18 -20.42 -3.30
CA ALA A 176 -13.64 -21.56 -2.50
C ALA A 176 -14.04 -22.75 -3.40
N ALA A 177 -14.80 -22.51 -4.46
CA ALA A 177 -15.20 -23.54 -5.42
C ALA A 177 -13.98 -24.15 -6.13
N LEU A 178 -13.01 -23.31 -6.55
CA LEU A 178 -11.77 -23.77 -7.16
C LEU A 178 -10.91 -24.60 -6.20
N ARG A 179 -10.86 -24.24 -4.92
CA ARG A 179 -10.16 -25.05 -3.90
C ARG A 179 -10.81 -26.43 -3.77
N GLU A 180 -12.14 -26.51 -3.79
CA GLU A 180 -12.85 -27.78 -3.72
C GLU A 180 -12.57 -28.63 -4.96
N LEU A 181 -12.66 -28.03 -6.15
CA LEU A 181 -12.35 -28.70 -7.41
C LEU A 181 -10.91 -29.22 -7.43
N ASN A 182 -9.98 -28.44 -6.89
CA ASN A 182 -8.56 -28.79 -6.84
C ASN A 182 -8.26 -29.96 -5.90
N LYS A 183 -9.08 -30.21 -4.85
CA LYS A 183 -8.95 -31.44 -4.03
C LYS A 183 -9.20 -32.69 -4.85
N HIS A 184 -10.05 -32.59 -5.87
CA HIS A 184 -10.44 -33.68 -6.75
C HIS A 184 -9.80 -33.58 -8.14
N ARG A 185 -8.61 -32.96 -8.24
CA ARG A 185 -7.93 -32.68 -9.51
C ARG A 185 -7.76 -33.92 -10.39
N ASP A 186 -7.45 -35.08 -9.81
CA ASP A 186 -7.26 -36.30 -10.59
C ASP A 186 -8.55 -36.83 -11.20
N ILE A 187 -9.68 -36.70 -10.50
CA ILE A 187 -11.01 -37.07 -11.00
C ILE A 187 -11.39 -36.13 -12.15
N VAL A 188 -11.18 -34.82 -11.98
CA VAL A 188 -11.44 -33.81 -13.02
C VAL A 188 -10.61 -34.07 -14.27
N ARG A 189 -9.32 -34.40 -14.08
CA ARG A 189 -8.42 -34.75 -15.18
C ARG A 189 -8.88 -36.01 -15.91
N GLN A 190 -9.27 -37.05 -15.17
CA GLN A 190 -9.80 -38.28 -15.76
C GLN A 190 -11.06 -38.01 -16.61
N ILE A 191 -11.99 -37.18 -16.13
CA ILE A 191 -13.20 -36.81 -16.88
C ILE A 191 -12.83 -36.09 -18.19
N VAL A 192 -11.91 -35.11 -18.14
CA VAL A 192 -11.46 -34.37 -19.33
C VAL A 192 -10.75 -35.30 -20.33
N ASP A 193 -9.88 -36.19 -19.85
CA ASP A 193 -9.15 -37.17 -20.68
C ASP A 193 -10.04 -38.26 -21.27
N SER A 194 -11.17 -38.56 -20.61
CA SER A 194 -12.19 -39.49 -21.11
C SER A 194 -13.05 -38.81 -22.19
N SER A 195 -13.42 -37.55 -21.96
CA SER A 195 -14.27 -36.78 -22.87
C SER A 195 -13.54 -36.45 -24.18
N SER A 196 -12.24 -36.16 -24.13
CA SER A 196 -11.42 -35.88 -25.33
C SER A 196 -11.26 -37.09 -26.24
N ARG A 197 -11.21 -38.31 -25.70
CA ARG A 197 -11.18 -39.55 -26.49
C ARG A 197 -12.49 -39.80 -27.22
N ILE A 198 -13.63 -39.57 -26.56
CA ILE A 198 -14.97 -39.73 -27.16
C ILE A 198 -15.16 -38.77 -28.34
N VAL A 199 -14.57 -37.58 -28.31
CA VAL A 199 -14.63 -36.61 -29.41
C VAL A 199 -13.71 -36.97 -30.59
N SER A 200 -12.63 -37.74 -30.37
CA SER A 200 -11.75 -38.21 -31.47
C SER A 200 -12.24 -39.49 -32.16
N GLU A 201 -13.22 -40.20 -31.59
CA GLU A 201 -13.73 -41.47 -32.10
C GLU A 201 -14.97 -41.31 -33.01
N LYS A 202 -15.31 -40.07 -33.37
CA LYS A 202 -16.45 -39.70 -34.22
C LYS A 202 -15.99 -38.87 -35.42
#